data_AF-A0A0M0BNX7-F1
#
_entry.id   AF-A0A0M0BNX7-F1
#
_cell.length_a   1.000
_cell.length_b   1.000
_cell.length_c   1.000
_cell.angle_alpha   90.00
_cell.angle_beta   90.00
_cell.angle_gamma   90.00
#
_symmetry.space_group_name_H-M   'P 1'
#
loop_
_entity.id
_entity.type
_entity.pdbx_description
1 polymer ?
#
loop_
_entity_poly.entity_id
_entity_poly.type
_entity_poly.pdbx_seq_one_letter_code
_entity_poly.pdbx_strand_id
1 'polypeptide(L)'
;MSYYQGSFRFGSIFGPAIGGFIAELAGLRTPVFLLAILGSISVVLTFLLIKEERSEKPRPRTPINVGSLLRLVFDQRLAAIEFTQMASFITMSSIRTTMLPLYGVEYLGLPLSAIGTILSAGSAGALVSFPALMLISNVGDRIKRNLMFGI
;
A
#
# COMPACT_ATOMS: atom_id res chain seq x y z
N MET A 1 -9.83 -10.42 2.69
CA MET A 1 -8.53 -9.71 2.63
C MET A 1 -7.93 -9.65 1.23
N SER A 2 -8.10 -10.66 0.38
CA SER A 2 -7.65 -10.63 -1.02
C SER A 2 -8.27 -9.49 -1.85
N TYR A 3 -9.58 -9.28 -1.75
CA TYR A 3 -10.27 -8.19 -2.47
C TYR A 3 -9.73 -6.81 -2.10
N TYR A 4 -9.55 -6.53 -0.81
CA TYR A 4 -8.98 -5.26 -0.33
C TYR A 4 -7.57 -5.01 -0.86
N GLN A 5 -6.69 -6.02 -0.76
CA GLN A 5 -5.33 -5.91 -1.26
C GLN A 5 -5.30 -5.78 -2.79
N GLY A 6 -6.20 -6.48 -3.49
CA GLY A 6 -6.37 -6.37 -4.94
C GLY A 6 -6.78 -4.96 -5.35
N SER A 7 -7.79 -4.38 -4.70
CA SER A 7 -8.24 -3.01 -4.93
C SER A 7 -7.15 -1.97 -4.64
N PHE A 8 -6.40 -2.14 -3.55
CA PHE A 8 -5.29 -1.25 -3.21
C PHE A 8 -4.20 -1.28 -4.29
N ARG A 9 -3.82 -2.48 -4.76
CA ARG A 9 -2.82 -2.63 -5.84
C ARG A 9 -3.33 -2.06 -7.15
N PHE A 10 -4.60 -2.29 -7.47
CA PHE A 10 -5.24 -1.71 -8.65
C PHE A 10 -5.16 -0.18 -8.62
N GLY A 11 -5.53 0.43 -7.49
CA GLY A 11 -5.38 1.88 -7.29
C GLY A 11 -3.94 2.36 -7.44
N SER A 12 -2.95 1.62 -6.91
CA SER A 12 -1.53 1.99 -7.03
C SER A 12 -0.98 1.94 -8.47
N ILE A 13 -1.55 1.09 -9.33
CA ILE A 13 -1.13 0.92 -10.72
C ILE A 13 -1.79 1.98 -11.60
N PHE A 14 -3.11 2.14 -11.49
CA PHE A 14 -3.85 3.03 -12.40
C PHE A 14 -3.90 4.47 -11.90
N GLY A 15 -3.78 4.70 -10.59
CA GLY A 15 -3.88 6.02 -9.97
C GLY A 15 -2.88 7.05 -10.52
N PRO A 16 -1.56 6.77 -10.54
CA PRO A 16 -0.58 7.73 -11.03
C PRO A 16 -0.71 8.04 -12.52
N ALA A 17 -1.03 7.05 -13.37
CA ALA A 17 -1.23 7.26 -14.80
C ALA A 17 -2.44 8.17 -15.04
N ILE A 18 -3.61 7.77 -14.53
CA ILE A 18 -4.85 8.54 -14.71
C ILE A 18 -4.69 9.95 -14.11
N GLY A 19 -4.12 10.05 -12.91
CA GLY A 19 -3.85 11.33 -12.25
C GLY A 19 -2.90 12.22 -13.04
N GLY A 20 -1.81 11.66 -13.59
CA GLY A 20 -0.83 12.40 -14.39
C GLY A 20 -1.41 12.95 -15.69
N PHE A 21 -2.18 12.14 -16.43
CA PHE A 21 -2.87 12.59 -17.65
C PHE A 21 -3.90 13.69 -17.36
N ILE A 22 -4.70 13.53 -16.31
CA ILE A 22 -5.72 14.53 -15.93
C ILE A 22 -5.06 15.82 -15.44
N ALA A 23 -3.95 15.72 -14.69
CA ALA A 23 -3.19 16.86 -14.22
C ALA A 23 -2.56 17.66 -15.37
N GLU A 24 -2.15 16.99 -16.44
CA GLU A 24 -1.59 17.64 -17.62
C GLU A 24 -2.65 18.42 -18.42
N LEU A 25 -3.84 17.83 -18.62
CA LEU A 25 -4.90 18.44 -19.44
C LEU A 25 -5.64 19.58 -18.73
N ALA A 26 -5.91 19.42 -17.42
CA ALA A 26 -6.80 20.31 -16.68
C ALA A 26 -6.12 20.91 -15.43
N GLY A 27 -4.80 20.78 -15.32
CA GLY A 27 -4.00 21.29 -14.20
C GLY A 27 -4.07 20.42 -12.93
N LEU A 28 -3.16 20.72 -11.99
CA LEU A 28 -2.95 19.93 -10.76
C LEU A 28 -4.16 19.88 -9.81
N ARG A 29 -5.14 20.78 -9.96
CA ARG A 29 -6.34 20.85 -9.11
C ARG A 29 -7.36 19.76 -9.47
N THR A 30 -7.43 19.38 -10.73
CA THR A 30 -8.47 18.49 -11.26
C THR A 30 -8.42 17.07 -10.67
N PRO A 31 -7.24 16.42 -10.50
CA PRO A 31 -7.15 15.12 -9.84
C PRO A 31 -7.70 15.14 -8.40
N VAL A 32 -7.50 16.24 -7.67
CA VAL A 32 -7.98 16.38 -6.28
C VAL A 32 -9.52 16.44 -6.24
N PHE A 33 -10.13 17.23 -7.12
CA PHE A 33 -11.59 17.27 -7.23
C PHE A 33 -12.18 15.93 -7.65
N LEU A 34 -11.53 15.23 -8.57
CA LEU A 34 -11.98 13.92 -9.03
C LEU A 34 -11.95 12.89 -7.90
N LEU A 35 -10.90 12.89 -7.08
CA LEU A 35 -10.82 12.06 -5.87
C LEU A 35 -11.91 12.42 -4.85
N ALA A 36 -12.22 13.71 -4.67
CA ALA A 36 -13.29 14.15 -3.77
C ALA A 36 -14.67 13.65 -4.23
N ILE A 37 -14.94 13.68 -5.54
CA ILE A 37 -16.17 13.16 -6.14
C ILE A 37 -16.25 11.63 -5.95
N LEU A 38 -15.18 10.91 -6.30
CA LEU A 38 -15.13 9.45 -6.12
C LEU A 38 -15.28 9.03 -4.65
N GLY A 39 -14.66 9.76 -3.73
CA GLY A 39 -14.80 9.52 -2.29
C GLY A 39 -16.23 9.76 -1.82
N SER A 40 -16.88 10.82 -2.29
CA SER A 40 -18.28 11.11 -1.97
C SER A 40 -19.21 10.01 -2.50
N ILE A 41 -18.99 9.54 -3.73
CA ILE A 41 -19.73 8.40 -4.29
C ILE A 41 -19.52 7.14 -3.44
N SER A 42 -18.29 6.87 -3.01
CA SER A 42 -17.98 5.73 -2.15
C SER A 42 -18.72 5.80 -0.82
N VAL A 43 -18.80 6.98 -0.19
CA VAL A 43 -19.58 7.19 1.04
C VAL A 43 -21.07 6.92 0.80
N VAL A 44 -21.64 7.47 -0.28
CA VAL A 44 -23.05 7.26 -0.62
C VAL A 44 -23.35 5.78 -0.89
N LEU A 45 -22.51 5.11 -1.68
CA LEU A 45 -22.67 3.68 -1.95
C LEU A 45 -22.53 2.84 -0.68
N THR A 46 -21.57 3.16 0.17
CA THR A 46 -21.39 2.48 1.47
C THR A 46 -22.65 2.64 2.32
N PHE A 47 -23.18 3.86 2.40
CA PHE A 47 -24.38 4.15 3.18
C PHE A 47 -25.63 3.43 2.65
N LEU A 48 -25.76 3.27 1.33
CA LEU A 48 -26.92 2.63 0.69
C LEU A 48 -26.82 1.10 0.64
N LEU A 49 -25.63 0.55 0.35
CA LEU A 49 -25.43 -0.88 0.10
C LEU A 49 -25.01 -1.65 1.35
N ILE A 50 -24.27 -1.03 2.27
CA ILE A 50 -23.89 -1.70 3.52
C ILE A 50 -25.08 -1.66 4.45
N LYS A 51 -25.84 -2.75 4.40
CA LYS A 51 -26.79 -3.05 5.45
C LYS A 51 -26.00 -3.43 6.68
N GLU A 52 -26.23 -2.70 7.78
CA GLU A 52 -25.57 -2.97 9.04
C GLU A 52 -25.91 -4.41 9.46
N GLU A 53 -24.96 -5.33 9.30
CA GLU A 53 -25.04 -6.65 9.90
C GLU A 53 -25.03 -6.41 11.40
N ARG A 54 -26.24 -6.40 11.97
CA ARG A 54 -26.45 -6.29 13.41
C ARG A 54 -25.71 -7.45 14.03
N SER A 55 -24.48 -7.18 14.48
CA SER A 55 -23.56 -8.19 15.00
C SER A 55 -24.32 -9.04 16.01
N GLU A 56 -24.52 -10.32 15.68
CA GLU A 56 -25.18 -11.25 16.56
C GLU A 56 -24.37 -11.35 17.85
N LYS A 57 -24.94 -10.71 18.89
CA LYS A 57 -24.51 -10.66 20.29
C LYS A 57 -23.26 -9.80 20.53
N PRO A 58 -23.34 -8.81 21.43
CA PRO A 58 -22.15 -8.10 21.88
C PRO A 58 -21.18 -9.11 22.50
N ARG A 59 -20.07 -9.38 21.81
CA ARG A 59 -18.95 -10.11 22.42
C ARG A 59 -18.52 -9.32 23.66
N PRO A 60 -18.33 -9.96 24.83
CA PRO A 60 -17.86 -9.26 26.01
C PRO A 60 -16.58 -8.52 25.66
N ARG A 61 -16.61 -7.18 25.74
CA ARG A 61 -15.45 -6.34 25.49
C ARG A 61 -14.44 -6.65 26.59
N THR A 62 -13.39 -7.41 26.26
CA THR A 62 -12.24 -7.52 27.15
C THR A 62 -11.66 -6.11 27.32
N PRO A 63 -11.45 -5.62 28.55
CA PRO A 63 -10.85 -4.32 28.76
C PRO A 63 -9.46 -4.34 28.14
N ILE A 64 -9.29 -3.57 27.06
CA ILE A 64 -8.00 -3.44 26.39
C ILE A 64 -7.09 -2.68 27.35
N ASN A 65 -6.12 -3.38 27.93
CA ASN A 65 -5.12 -2.75 28.76
C ASN A 65 -4.11 -2.06 27.85
N VAL A 66 -4.19 -0.73 27.76
CA VAL A 66 -3.27 0.12 26.99
C VAL A 66 -1.80 -0.15 27.35
N GLY A 67 -1.51 -0.51 28.60
CA GLY A 67 -0.17 -0.90 29.05
C GLY A 67 0.34 -2.19 28.41
N SER A 68 -0.54 -3.14 28.12
CA SER A 68 -0.19 -4.37 27.39
C SER A 68 0.07 -4.13 25.90
N LEU A 69 -0.67 -3.19 25.29
CA LEU A 69 -0.40 -2.75 23.91
C LEU A 69 0.93 -2.00 23.80
N LEU A 70 1.20 -1.09 24.74
CA LEU A 70 2.48 -0.37 24.79
C LEU A 70 3.64 -1.34 24.98
N ARG A 71 3.53 -2.33 25.88
CA ARG A 71 4.55 -3.39 26.03
C ARG A 71 4.76 -4.19 24.76
N LEU A 72 3.73 -4.42 23.95
CA LEU A 72 3.83 -5.11 22.67
C LEU A 72 4.60 -4.29 21.63
N VAL A 73 4.32 -2.97 21.57
CA VAL A 73 5.00 -2.04 20.66
C VAL A 73 6.47 -1.84 21.07
N PHE A 74 6.77 -1.83 22.37
CA PHE A 74 8.11 -1.67 22.91
C PHE A 74 8.87 -3.01 23.11
N ASP A 75 8.30 -4.13 22.69
CA ASP A 75 9.04 -5.39 22.65
C ASP A 75 10.16 -5.28 21.61
N GLN A 76 11.41 -5.47 22.04
CA GLN A 76 12.59 -5.31 21.18
C GLN A 76 12.54 -6.19 19.91
N ARG A 77 11.91 -7.38 19.97
CA ARG A 77 11.81 -8.25 18.79
C ARG A 77 10.82 -7.72 17.78
N LEU A 78 9.65 -7.27 18.24
CA LEU A 78 8.63 -6.68 17.36
C LEU A 78 9.10 -5.33 16.82
N ALA A 79 9.65 -4.48 17.69
CA ALA A 79 10.22 -3.19 17.31
C ALA A 79 11.36 -3.35 16.29
N ALA A 80 12.26 -4.33 16.43
CA ALA A 80 13.34 -4.56 15.47
C ALA A 80 12.82 -4.99 14.09
N ILE A 81 11.80 -5.85 14.05
CA ILE A 81 11.19 -6.30 12.78
C ILE A 81 10.50 -5.13 12.09
N GLU A 82 9.67 -4.38 12.82
CA GLU A 82 8.94 -3.22 12.28
C GLU A 82 9.90 -2.10 11.89
N PHE A 83 10.99 -1.88 12.63
CA PHE A 83 12.00 -0.88 12.29
C PHE A 83 12.72 -1.22 10.97
N THR A 84 13.05 -2.49 10.77
CA THR A 84 13.66 -2.95 9.51
C THR A 84 12.71 -2.77 8.34
N GLN A 85 11.42 -3.05 8.54
CA GLN A 85 10.38 -2.83 7.54
C GLN A 85 10.18 -1.34 7.25
N MET A 86 10.18 -0.51 8.29
CA MET A 86 10.04 0.94 8.19
C MET A 86 11.21 1.56 7.42
N ALA A 87 12.45 1.19 7.76
CA ALA A 87 13.65 1.65 7.05
C ALA A 87 13.60 1.29 5.55
N SER A 88 13.18 0.06 5.24
CA SER A 88 13.02 -0.42 3.87
C SER A 88 11.92 0.36 3.13
N PHE A 89 10.80 0.64 3.80
CA PHE A 89 9.67 1.37 3.23
C PHE A 89 10.01 2.84 2.98
N ILE A 90 10.66 3.52 3.93
CA ILE A 90 11.07 4.93 3.78
C ILE A 90 12.02 5.07 2.60
N THR A 91 13.03 4.21 2.49
CA THR A 91 14.03 4.30 1.42
C THR A 91 13.40 4.10 0.04
N MET A 92 12.61 3.03 -0.14
CA MET A 92 11.99 2.76 -1.44
C MET A 92 10.83 3.70 -1.76
N SER A 93 10.00 4.07 -0.78
CA SER A 93 8.86 4.95 -1.02
C SER A 93 9.32 6.37 -1.31
N SER A 94 10.23 6.95 -0.53
CA SER A 94 10.61 8.36 -0.65
C SER A 94 11.26 8.69 -1.99
N ILE A 95 12.14 7.81 -2.48
CA ILE A 95 12.79 7.98 -3.79
C ILE A 95 11.73 7.97 -4.90
N ARG A 96 10.80 7.02 -4.82
CA ARG A 96 9.87 6.75 -5.91
C ARG A 96 8.68 7.70 -5.94
N THR A 97 8.14 8.08 -4.79
CA THR A 97 6.92 8.89 -4.71
C THR A 97 7.20 10.39 -4.76
N THR A 98 8.40 10.82 -4.36
CA THR A 98 8.68 12.24 -4.14
C THR A 98 9.88 12.72 -4.94
N MET A 99 11.05 12.07 -4.82
CA MET A 99 12.26 12.51 -5.52
C MET A 99 12.15 12.32 -7.03
N LEU A 100 11.69 11.16 -7.49
CA LEU A 100 11.60 10.85 -8.92
C LEU A 100 10.65 11.80 -9.68
N PRO A 101 9.43 12.09 -9.19
CA PRO A 101 8.56 13.08 -9.84
C PRO A 101 9.13 14.49 -9.83
N LEU A 102 9.68 14.95 -8.70
CA LEU A 102 10.29 16.29 -8.61
C LEU A 102 11.46 16.43 -9.57
N TYR A 103 12.34 15.42 -9.62
CA TYR A 103 13.46 15.41 -10.55
C TYR A 103 12.99 15.37 -12.01
N GLY A 104 11.97 14.57 -12.29
CA GLY A 104 11.37 14.46 -13.63
C GLY A 104 10.81 15.79 -14.13
N VAL A 105 10.10 16.53 -13.28
CA VAL A 105 9.55 17.84 -13.65
C VAL A 105 10.64 18.91 -13.71
N GLU A 106 11.46 19.04 -12.67
CA GLU A 106 12.39 20.19 -12.52
C GLU A 106 13.67 20.06 -13.35
N TYR A 107 14.24 18.86 -13.48
CA TYR A 107 15.53 18.67 -14.14
C TYR A 107 15.40 18.07 -15.54
N LEU A 108 14.41 17.18 -15.76
CA LEU A 108 14.21 16.51 -17.05
C LEU A 108 13.12 17.15 -17.91
N GLY A 109 12.34 18.09 -17.35
CA GLY A 109 11.23 18.74 -18.06
C GLY A 109 10.16 17.77 -18.54
N LEU A 110 10.01 16.62 -17.88
CA LEU A 110 9.08 15.58 -18.30
C LEU A 110 7.63 16.04 -18.08
N PRO A 111 6.73 15.74 -19.03
CA PRO A 111 5.31 16.00 -18.85
C PRO A 111 4.73 15.13 -17.73
N LEU A 112 3.68 15.62 -17.07
CA LEU A 112 3.04 14.97 -15.92
C LEU A 112 2.50 13.57 -16.29
N SER A 113 2.03 13.37 -17.53
CA SER A 113 1.62 12.06 -18.05
C SER A 113 2.77 11.05 -18.11
N ALA A 114 3.98 11.46 -18.52
CA ALA A 114 5.15 10.59 -18.57
C ALA A 114 5.57 10.14 -17.16
N ILE A 115 5.55 11.06 -16.19
CA ILE A 115 5.82 10.72 -14.79
C ILE A 115 4.76 9.76 -14.25
N GLY A 116 3.49 10.02 -14.52
CA GLY A 116 2.38 9.16 -14.14
C GLY A 116 2.51 7.74 -14.70
N THR A 117 2.90 7.60 -15.97
CA THR A 117 3.11 6.28 -16.61
C THR A 117 4.33 5.55 -16.05
N ILE A 118 5.44 6.24 -15.77
CA ILE A 118 6.64 5.65 -15.12
C ILE A 118 6.28 5.08 -13.74
N LEU A 119 5.58 5.86 -12.91
CA LEU A 119 5.15 5.43 -11.58
C LEU A 119 4.18 4.24 -11.66
N SER A 120 3.30 4.23 -12.66
CA SER A 120 2.32 3.17 -12.89
C SER A 120 2.96 1.87 -13.36
N ALA A 121 3.86 1.94 -14.36
CA ALA A 121 4.64 0.81 -14.85
C ALA A 121 5.49 0.21 -13.72
N GLY A 122 6.08 1.06 -12.89
CA GLY A 122 6.79 0.63 -11.72
C GLY A 122 5.90 -0.13 -10.73
N SER A 123 4.67 0.33 -10.49
CA SER A 123 3.74 -0.33 -9.57
C SER A 123 3.22 -1.65 -10.14
N ALA A 124 3.08 -1.75 -11.47
CA ALA A 124 2.79 -3.01 -12.16
C ALA A 124 3.94 -4.03 -12.04
N GLY A 125 5.19 -3.57 -12.06
CA GLY A 125 6.37 -4.43 -11.83
C GLY A 125 6.33 -5.17 -10.49
N ALA A 126 5.69 -4.59 -9.46
CA ALA A 126 5.50 -5.26 -8.17
C ALA A 126 4.55 -6.48 -8.24
N LEU A 127 3.65 -6.55 -9.24
CA LEU A 127 2.82 -7.75 -9.47
C LEU A 127 3.68 -8.91 -10.02
N VAL A 128 4.71 -8.60 -10.79
CA VAL A 128 5.67 -9.60 -11.33
C VAL A 128 6.63 -10.09 -10.24
N SER A 129 6.77 -9.35 -9.14
CA SER A 129 7.56 -9.79 -7.98
C SER A 129 6.86 -10.88 -7.15
N PHE A 130 5.55 -11.10 -7.31
CA PHE A 130 4.81 -12.12 -6.54
C PHE A 130 5.31 -13.57 -6.80
N PRO A 131 5.52 -14.01 -8.05
CA PRO A 131 6.18 -15.28 -8.36
C PRO A 131 7.60 -15.39 -7.78
N ALA A 132 8.40 -14.32 -7.86
CA ALA A 132 9.76 -14.31 -7.32
C ALA A 132 9.77 -14.46 -5.78
N LEU A 133 8.82 -13.81 -5.10
CA LEU A 133 8.64 -13.94 -3.65
C LEU A 133 8.16 -15.33 -3.24
N MET A 134 7.32 -16.00 -4.03
CA MET A 134 6.94 -17.40 -3.81
C MET A 134 8.12 -18.36 -3.95
N LEU A 135 9.06 -18.08 -4.85
CA LEU A 135 10.29 -18.87 -4.98
C LEU A 135 11.19 -18.67 -3.77
N ILE A 136 11.33 -17.43 -3.28
CA ILE A 136 12.12 -17.10 -2.09
C ILE A 136 11.49 -17.70 -0.82
N SER A 137 10.16 -17.68 -0.67
CA SER A 137 9.48 -18.28 0.49
C SER A 137 9.64 -19.80 0.51
N ASN A 138 9.53 -20.46 -0.65
CA ASN A 138 9.75 -21.91 -0.76
C ASN A 138 11.19 -22.31 -0.40
N VAL A 139 12.18 -21.46 -0.71
CA VAL A 139 13.57 -21.69 -0.31
C VAL A 139 13.75 -21.46 1.20
N GLY A 140 13.13 -20.43 1.77
CA GLY A 140 13.12 -20.18 3.21
C GLY A 140 12.52 -21.32 4.02
N ASP A 141 11.41 -21.88 3.56
CA ASP A 141 10.74 -23.02 4.20
C ASP A 141 11.56 -24.31 4.10
N ARG A 142 12.27 -24.53 2.98
CA ARG A 142 13.21 -25.65 2.82
C ARG A 142 14.39 -25.55 3.78
N ILE A 143 14.95 -24.35 3.95
CA ILE A 143 16.07 -24.11 4.88
C ILE A 143 15.63 -24.33 6.33
N LYS A 144 14.48 -23.78 6.74
CA LYS A 144 13.91 -24.02 8.07
C LYS A 144 13.62 -25.49 8.34
N ARG A 145 13.10 -26.22 7.35
CA ARG A 145 12.83 -27.66 7.46
C ARG A 145 14.11 -28.45 7.66
N ASN A 146 15.16 -28.15 6.90
CA ASN A 146 16.45 -28.84 7.04
C ASN A 146 17.15 -28.52 8.37
N LEU A 147 16.93 -27.33 8.94
CA LEU A 147 17.42 -26.96 10.28
C LEU A 147 16.65 -27.65 11.43
N MET A 148 15.35 -27.97 11.24
CA MET A 148 14.55 -28.65 12.26
C MET A 148 14.68 -30.19 12.25
N PHE A 149 14.98 -30.80 11.10
CA PHE A 149 15.16 -32.26 10.96
C PHE A 149 16.65 -32.67 10.86
N GLY A 150 17.57 -31.73 11.06
CA GLY A 150 19.02 -31.94 11.06
C GLY A 150 19.61 -31.97 12.47
N ILE A 151 19.10 -32.84 13.34
CA ILE A 151 19.77 -33.44 14.51
C ILE A 151 19.29 -34.89 14.59
#